data_AF-A0A955Z4R4-F1
#
_entry.id   AF-A0A955Z4R4-F1
#
_cell.length_a   1.000
_cell.length_b   1.000
_cell.length_c   1.000
_cell.angle_alpha   90.00
_cell.angle_beta   90.00
_cell.angle_gamma   90.00
#
_symmetry.space_group_name_H-M   'P 1'
#
loop_
_entity.id
_entity.type
_entity.pdbx_description
1 polymer ?
#
loop_
_entity_poly.entity_id
_entity_poly.type
_entity_poly.pdbx_seq_one_letter_code
_entity_poly.pdbx_strand_id
1 'polypeptide(L)'
;MNLSPRFSSSLSVALLVASAACGGAVNVDPIGGPTPSAPSAPANPETPSAGTTTPAPVAPVGPYTGLVHTTDVSILYPLPSPGEATDFVRPTEQGVHGVLFPKSAFDVVVGTRLDRVNSEPASGYAELALVSVRLDGCSARGNPFTGCTSEVRLVLQALYDKTSPQVDDDPSLGIAATDGAVHVMYDVPEAELVTMMKQLLTLKRANGDLASQTLTPHPILKQQGLGGPFAAGLRSILLEHLGEARIGRITMFDHNFDPDSDGWSFSVFDRLSGNLTRRSVPLLPSQTPVDQVIFGSTALRGPLAQTSAGAFLTSTSPDQVTALVAEGRPAPGAPGAAAALQSAFDAARRLQDPRRHSAESTDCGGCHLAEGAALLGAQAYGLQSAATYTHAKRNLGYQSDRVSITNLHAFGYLHRRVSIMQRTANESAVVADWMEEKVK
;
A
#
# COMPACT_ATOMS: atom_id res chain seq x y z
N MET A 1 -12.21 -12.05 59.73
CA MET A 1 -12.58 -12.29 58.32
C MET A 1 -12.16 -11.07 57.52
N ASN A 2 -11.05 -11.18 56.79
CA ASN A 2 -10.54 -10.17 55.87
C ASN A 2 -9.79 -10.93 54.78
N LEU A 3 -10.24 -10.84 53.53
CA LEU A 3 -9.56 -11.40 52.37
C LEU A 3 -9.29 -10.28 51.37
N SER A 4 -8.02 -10.04 51.12
CA SER A 4 -7.52 -9.41 49.90
C SER A 4 -6.78 -10.48 49.09
N PRO A 5 -6.81 -10.44 47.76
CA PRO A 5 -5.75 -11.03 46.95
C PRO A 5 -4.93 -9.94 46.27
N ARG A 6 -3.61 -9.99 46.50
CA ARG A 6 -2.60 -9.43 45.59
C ARG A 6 -2.21 -10.56 44.64
N PHE A 7 -2.40 -10.37 43.33
CA PHE A 7 -1.68 -11.15 42.32
C PHE A 7 -0.58 -10.25 41.75
N SER A 8 0.66 -10.65 41.98
CA SER A 8 1.85 -10.15 41.31
C SER A 8 2.40 -11.33 40.51
N SER A 9 2.37 -11.21 39.19
CA SER A 9 2.96 -12.18 38.27
C SER A 9 4.20 -11.55 37.63
N SER A 10 5.35 -11.98 38.13
CA SER A 10 6.66 -11.76 37.53
C SER A 10 6.79 -12.70 36.32
N LEU A 11 7.00 -12.14 35.14
CA LEU A 11 7.29 -12.91 33.93
C LEU A 11 8.81 -13.18 33.88
N SER A 12 9.22 -14.41 34.14
CA SER A 12 10.59 -14.87 33.93
C SER A 12 10.74 -15.35 32.48
N VAL A 13 11.62 -14.69 31.72
CA VAL A 13 12.04 -15.14 30.39
C VAL A 13 13.02 -16.30 30.57
N ALA A 14 12.58 -17.51 30.23
CA ALA A 14 13.45 -18.69 30.16
C ALA A 14 14.01 -18.84 28.74
N LEU A 15 15.34 -18.78 28.65
CA LEU A 15 16.13 -19.09 27.46
C LEU A 15 16.14 -20.62 27.29
N LEU A 16 15.54 -21.16 26.23
CA LEU A 16 15.63 -22.58 25.88
C LEU A 16 16.53 -22.76 24.65
N VAL A 17 17.68 -23.41 24.88
CA VAL A 17 18.51 -24.05 23.87
C VAL A 17 18.25 -25.55 23.97
N ALA A 18 17.74 -26.17 22.91
CA ALA A 18 17.83 -27.62 22.72
C ALA A 18 17.63 -28.01 21.25
N SER A 19 18.37 -29.05 20.88
CA SER A 19 18.71 -29.53 19.56
C SER A 19 17.80 -30.67 19.09
N ALA A 20 17.71 -30.81 17.76
CA ALA A 20 17.58 -32.04 16.96
C ALA A 20 16.34 -32.97 17.06
N ALA A 21 15.71 -33.09 15.88
CA ALA A 21 15.22 -34.31 15.20
C ALA A 21 13.93 -35.01 15.66
N CYS A 22 12.88 -34.86 14.85
CA CYS A 22 12.01 -35.87 14.21
C CYS A 22 11.18 -35.10 13.16
N GLY A 23 11.14 -35.39 11.87
CA GLY A 23 10.86 -36.69 11.26
C GLY A 23 9.38 -36.79 10.92
N GLY A 24 8.89 -36.01 9.96
CA GLY A 24 7.50 -36.06 9.47
C GLY A 24 7.39 -35.42 8.09
N ALA A 25 7.46 -36.23 7.04
CA ALA A 25 7.25 -35.79 5.67
C ALA A 25 5.77 -35.44 5.46
N VAL A 26 5.47 -34.17 5.20
CA VAL A 26 4.19 -33.76 4.64
C VAL A 26 4.34 -33.77 3.13
N ASN A 27 3.70 -34.73 2.46
CA ASN A 27 3.54 -34.70 1.02
C ASN A 27 2.56 -33.56 0.71
N VAL A 28 3.09 -32.46 0.19
CA VAL A 28 2.27 -31.40 -0.42
C VAL A 28 2.25 -31.72 -1.91
N ASP A 29 1.09 -32.15 -2.41
CA ASP A 29 0.93 -32.31 -3.86
C ASP A 29 1.14 -30.94 -4.54
N PRO A 30 2.05 -30.82 -5.51
CA PRO A 30 2.19 -29.61 -6.28
C PRO A 30 0.89 -29.34 -7.04
N ILE A 31 0.45 -28.08 -7.03
CA ILE A 31 -0.57 -27.58 -7.97
C ILE A 31 -0.08 -27.94 -9.37
N GLY A 32 -0.79 -28.88 -10.00
CA GLY A 32 -0.42 -29.45 -11.29
C GLY A 32 -0.24 -28.37 -12.33
N GLY A 33 0.99 -28.22 -12.82
CA GLY A 33 1.19 -27.76 -14.18
C GLY A 33 0.49 -28.72 -15.14
N PRO A 34 -0.07 -28.24 -16.26
CA PRO A 34 -0.78 -29.10 -17.20
C PRO A 34 0.17 -30.20 -17.69
N THR A 35 -0.20 -31.46 -17.42
CA THR A 35 0.41 -32.62 -18.06
C THR A 35 0.05 -32.61 -19.55
N PRO A 36 0.99 -32.91 -20.45
CA PRO A 36 0.70 -32.99 -21.87
C PRO A 36 -0.29 -34.12 -22.11
N SER A 37 -1.49 -33.76 -22.53
CA SER A 37 -2.52 -34.74 -22.90
C SER A 37 -2.07 -35.52 -24.13
N ALA A 38 -2.21 -36.85 -24.07
CA ALA A 38 -2.07 -37.75 -25.20
C ALA A 38 -2.99 -37.33 -26.37
N PRO A 39 -2.61 -37.62 -27.63
CA PRO A 39 -3.34 -37.13 -28.80
C PRO A 39 -4.77 -37.69 -28.81
N SER A 40 -5.74 -36.79 -28.68
CA SER A 40 -7.15 -37.10 -28.87
C SER A 40 -7.43 -37.32 -30.36
N ALA A 41 -8.28 -38.30 -30.65
CA ALA A 41 -8.80 -38.59 -31.98
C ALA A 41 -9.36 -37.33 -32.67
N PRO A 42 -9.32 -37.25 -34.01
CA PRO A 42 -9.73 -36.05 -34.74
C PRO A 42 -11.20 -35.71 -34.45
N ALA A 43 -11.42 -34.55 -33.84
CA ALA A 43 -12.72 -33.96 -33.65
C ALA A 43 -13.30 -33.51 -35.01
N ASN A 44 -14.61 -33.69 -35.17
CA ASN A 44 -15.38 -33.16 -36.30
C ASN A 44 -15.18 -31.63 -36.43
N PRO A 45 -15.19 -31.09 -37.65
CA PRO A 45 -15.04 -29.65 -37.86
C PRO A 45 -16.25 -28.91 -37.28
N GLU A 46 -16.05 -28.30 -36.12
CA GLU A 46 -17.00 -27.34 -35.56
C GLU A 46 -17.09 -26.12 -36.46
N THR A 47 -18.33 -25.74 -36.75
CA THR A 47 -18.67 -24.58 -37.56
C THR A 47 -18.29 -23.31 -36.77
N PRO A 48 -17.60 -22.32 -37.36
CA PRO A 48 -17.21 -21.12 -36.63
C PRO A 48 -18.45 -20.37 -36.16
N SER A 49 -18.69 -20.36 -34.85
CA SER A 49 -19.67 -19.47 -34.25
C SER A 49 -19.18 -18.04 -34.48
N ALA A 50 -19.97 -17.25 -35.20
CA ALA A 50 -19.70 -15.84 -35.47
C ALA A 50 -19.58 -15.08 -34.14
N GLY A 51 -18.34 -14.91 -33.66
CA GLY A 51 -18.04 -14.15 -32.46
C GLY A 51 -18.49 -12.71 -32.67
N THR A 52 -19.45 -12.28 -31.85
CA THR A 52 -19.85 -10.89 -31.73
C THR A 52 -18.65 -10.08 -31.27
N THR A 53 -17.94 -9.45 -32.20
CA THR A 53 -16.89 -8.47 -31.87
C THR A 53 -17.59 -7.27 -31.23
N THR A 54 -17.57 -7.21 -29.90
CA THR A 54 -17.96 -6.00 -29.18
C THR A 54 -17.09 -4.86 -29.72
N PRO A 55 -17.68 -3.80 -30.34
CA PRO A 55 -16.90 -2.70 -30.87
C PRO A 55 -16.06 -2.09 -29.75
N ALA A 56 -14.78 -1.82 -30.05
CA ALA A 56 -13.87 -1.19 -29.11
C ALA A 56 -14.51 0.11 -28.57
N PRO A 57 -14.43 0.38 -27.25
CA PRO A 57 -14.96 1.59 -26.66
C PRO A 57 -14.43 2.82 -27.40
N VAL A 58 -15.32 3.67 -27.91
CA VAL A 58 -14.93 4.95 -28.51
C VAL A 58 -14.35 5.82 -27.39
N ALA A 59 -13.09 6.23 -27.52
CA ALA A 59 -12.42 7.04 -26.50
C ALA A 59 -13.21 8.34 -26.26
N PRO A 60 -13.47 8.73 -25.00
CA PRO A 60 -14.15 9.98 -24.70
C PRO A 60 -13.28 11.16 -25.15
N VAL A 61 -13.83 11.97 -26.05
CA VAL A 61 -13.16 13.14 -26.64
C VAL A 61 -13.41 14.36 -25.75
N GLY A 62 -12.87 14.33 -24.53
CA GLY A 62 -12.74 15.56 -23.73
C GLY A 62 -11.59 16.43 -24.29
N PRO A 63 -11.67 17.76 -24.22
CA PRO A 63 -10.54 18.60 -24.59
C PRO A 63 -9.35 18.31 -23.65
N TYR A 64 -8.24 17.84 -24.21
CA TYR A 64 -7.01 17.63 -23.45
C TYR A 64 -6.50 18.96 -22.87
N THR A 65 -6.31 19.00 -21.55
CA THR A 65 -5.95 20.24 -20.83
C THR A 65 -4.45 20.46 -20.68
N GLY A 66 -3.63 19.42 -20.82
CA GLY A 66 -2.18 19.50 -20.55
C GLY A 66 -1.82 19.64 -19.07
N LEU A 67 -2.80 19.68 -18.18
CA LEU A 67 -2.59 19.73 -16.75
C LEU A 67 -2.20 18.36 -16.21
N VAL A 68 -1.31 18.36 -15.22
CA VAL A 68 -0.97 17.15 -14.45
C VAL A 68 -1.94 17.07 -13.28
N HIS A 69 -2.77 16.04 -13.22
CA HIS A 69 -3.67 15.78 -12.09
C HIS A 69 -3.00 14.93 -11.01
N THR A 70 -3.59 14.88 -9.82
CA THR A 70 -3.11 14.02 -8.72
C THR A 70 -3.14 12.54 -9.12
N THR A 71 -4.13 12.12 -9.92
CA THR A 71 -4.20 10.77 -10.48
C THR A 71 -3.11 10.47 -11.51
N ASP A 72 -2.48 11.49 -12.12
CA ASP A 72 -1.42 11.29 -13.11
C ASP A 72 -0.06 11.01 -12.43
N VAL A 73 0.12 11.44 -11.18
CA VAL A 73 1.32 11.22 -10.36
C VAL A 73 1.13 10.17 -9.26
N SER A 74 -0.12 9.75 -9.03
CA SER A 74 -0.49 8.69 -8.08
C SER A 74 -1.58 7.85 -8.73
N ILE A 75 -1.15 6.79 -9.39
CA ILE A 75 -1.97 5.94 -10.25
C ILE A 75 -2.35 4.69 -9.47
N LEU A 76 -3.63 4.55 -9.12
CA LEU A 76 -4.18 3.32 -8.53
C LEU A 76 -4.86 2.51 -9.63
N TYR A 77 -4.45 1.26 -9.82
CA TYR A 77 -5.05 0.34 -10.78
C TYR A 77 -6.38 -0.15 -10.23
N PRO A 78 -7.49 -0.14 -11.00
CA PRO A 78 -8.76 -0.72 -10.56
C PRO A 78 -8.63 -2.24 -10.38
N LEU A 79 -9.27 -2.81 -9.37
CA LEU A 79 -9.41 -4.26 -9.24
C LEU A 79 -10.48 -4.79 -10.20
N PRO A 80 -10.16 -5.79 -11.06
CA PRO A 80 -11.12 -6.40 -11.96
C PRO A 80 -12.33 -7.02 -11.23
N SER A 81 -13.50 -6.85 -11.83
CA SER A 81 -14.73 -7.59 -11.50
C SER A 81 -14.65 -9.03 -12.03
N PRO A 82 -15.56 -9.94 -11.61
CA PRO A 82 -15.56 -11.31 -12.13
C PRO A 82 -15.64 -11.35 -13.66
N GLY A 83 -14.75 -12.11 -14.29
CA GLY A 83 -14.69 -12.26 -15.75
C GLY A 83 -13.94 -11.16 -16.50
N GLU A 84 -13.47 -10.11 -15.82
CA GLU A 84 -12.61 -9.09 -16.42
C GLU A 84 -11.14 -9.54 -16.48
N ALA A 85 -10.37 -8.94 -17.40
CA ALA A 85 -8.96 -9.28 -17.57
C ALA A 85 -8.11 -8.92 -16.35
N THR A 86 -7.25 -9.84 -15.92
CA THR A 86 -6.38 -9.72 -14.75
C THR A 86 -4.93 -9.41 -15.14
N ASP A 87 -4.75 -8.58 -16.17
CA ASP A 87 -3.44 -8.30 -16.77
C ASP A 87 -2.68 -7.19 -16.03
N PHE A 88 -2.48 -7.41 -14.73
CA PHE A 88 -1.64 -6.53 -13.93
C PHE A 88 -0.16 -6.68 -14.26
N VAL A 89 0.59 -5.60 -14.08
CA VAL A 89 2.05 -5.63 -14.16
C VAL A 89 2.61 -6.54 -13.06
N ARG A 90 3.46 -7.51 -13.42
CA ARG A 90 4.03 -8.50 -12.50
C ARG A 90 5.46 -8.14 -12.07
N PRO A 91 5.91 -8.55 -10.87
CA PRO A 91 7.29 -8.28 -10.41
C PRO A 91 8.36 -8.89 -11.32
N THR A 92 8.04 -9.96 -12.04
CA THR A 92 8.92 -10.67 -12.98
C THR A 92 9.03 -10.00 -14.34
N GLU A 93 8.23 -8.97 -14.64
CA GLU A 93 8.30 -8.31 -15.94
C GLU A 93 9.65 -7.61 -16.13
N GLN A 94 10.22 -7.79 -17.32
CA GLN A 94 11.54 -7.32 -17.69
C GLN A 94 11.45 -5.88 -18.17
N GLY A 95 12.01 -4.95 -17.39
CA GLY A 95 12.28 -3.59 -17.83
C GLY A 95 13.69 -3.43 -18.41
N VAL A 96 14.00 -2.23 -18.90
CA VAL A 96 15.33 -1.85 -19.40
C VAL A 96 16.40 -2.01 -18.31
N HIS A 97 16.02 -1.88 -17.04
CA HIS A 97 16.93 -1.93 -15.89
C HIS A 97 16.87 -3.25 -15.10
N GLY A 98 16.39 -4.33 -15.71
CA GLY A 98 16.18 -5.63 -15.03
C GLY A 98 14.71 -5.92 -14.80
N VAL A 99 14.41 -7.04 -14.15
CA VAL A 99 13.05 -7.34 -13.68
C VAL A 99 12.59 -6.27 -12.68
N LEU A 100 11.30 -5.97 -12.62
CA LEU A 100 10.80 -4.92 -11.72
C LEU A 100 11.17 -5.19 -10.26
N PHE A 101 10.91 -6.39 -9.75
CA PHE A 101 11.24 -6.75 -8.37
C PHE A 101 11.71 -8.20 -8.34
N PRO A 102 13.01 -8.49 -8.18
CA PRO A 102 13.53 -9.85 -8.32
C PRO A 102 13.12 -10.74 -7.15
N LYS A 103 12.90 -12.04 -7.43
CA LYS A 103 12.59 -13.04 -6.40
C LYS A 103 13.63 -13.10 -5.28
N SER A 104 14.92 -12.91 -5.60
CA SER A 104 15.98 -12.86 -4.58
C SER A 104 15.79 -11.72 -3.58
N ALA A 105 15.30 -10.56 -4.02
CA ALA A 105 14.96 -9.46 -3.12
C ALA A 105 13.72 -9.80 -2.27
N PHE A 106 12.69 -10.42 -2.87
CA PHE A 106 11.52 -10.90 -2.13
C PHE A 106 11.93 -11.87 -1.01
N ASP A 107 12.79 -12.85 -1.32
CA ASP A 107 13.25 -13.85 -0.35
C ASP A 107 14.04 -13.20 0.81
N VAL A 108 14.74 -12.08 0.56
CA VAL A 108 15.43 -11.31 1.60
C VAL A 108 14.48 -10.47 2.46
N VAL A 109 13.53 -9.79 1.84
CA VAL A 109 12.70 -8.78 2.53
C VAL A 109 11.46 -9.40 3.18
N VAL A 110 10.74 -10.26 2.45
CA VAL A 110 9.50 -10.92 2.90
C VAL A 110 9.79 -12.32 3.45
N GLY A 111 10.76 -13.01 2.85
CA GLY A 111 10.96 -14.43 3.09
C GLY A 111 9.95 -15.25 2.29
N THR A 112 8.88 -15.72 2.93
CA THR A 112 7.97 -16.69 2.31
C THR A 112 6.62 -16.11 1.87
N ARG A 113 5.99 -15.24 2.69
CA ARG A 113 4.61 -14.75 2.50
C ARG A 113 4.40 -13.36 3.12
N LEU A 114 3.57 -12.53 2.50
CA LEU A 114 3.10 -11.20 2.97
C LEU A 114 1.84 -11.21 3.82
N ASP A 115 1.15 -12.35 3.91
CA ASP A 115 0.03 -12.57 4.81
C ASP A 115 0.04 -14.05 5.22
N ARG A 116 0.05 -14.31 6.52
CA ARG A 116 0.29 -15.67 7.05
C ARG A 116 -0.87 -16.26 7.84
N VAL A 117 -2.10 -15.84 7.57
CA VAL A 117 -3.23 -16.57 8.17
C VAL A 117 -3.47 -17.91 7.50
N ASN A 118 -3.90 -18.87 8.31
CA ASN A 118 -4.17 -20.24 7.91
C ASN A 118 -5.33 -20.36 6.89
N SER A 119 -6.11 -19.29 6.69
CA SER A 119 -7.34 -19.27 5.88
C SER A 119 -7.28 -18.41 4.62
N GLU A 120 -6.21 -17.64 4.39
CA GLU A 120 -6.10 -16.76 3.22
C GLU A 120 -5.41 -17.46 2.03
N PRO A 121 -5.67 -16.99 0.80
CA PRO A 121 -5.01 -17.51 -0.39
C PRO A 121 -3.50 -17.26 -0.36
N ALA A 122 -2.77 -17.96 -1.23
CA ALA A 122 -1.33 -17.82 -1.35
C ALA A 122 -0.92 -16.34 -1.53
N SER A 123 -0.04 -15.84 -0.67
CA SER A 123 0.49 -14.48 -0.70
C SER A 123 1.98 -14.46 -1.04
N GLY A 124 2.40 -15.38 -1.91
CA GLY A 124 3.79 -15.55 -2.31
C GLY A 124 4.20 -14.58 -3.40
N TYR A 125 5.45 -14.71 -3.85
CA TYR A 125 6.01 -13.86 -4.90
C TYR A 125 5.24 -13.97 -6.24
N ALA A 126 4.68 -15.13 -6.56
CA ALA A 126 3.95 -15.36 -7.82
C ALA A 126 2.61 -14.63 -7.86
N GLU A 127 2.01 -14.39 -6.70
CA GLU A 127 0.71 -13.74 -6.55
C GLU A 127 0.81 -12.21 -6.51
N LEU A 128 2.02 -11.66 -6.37
CA LEU A 128 2.24 -10.22 -6.41
C LEU A 128 1.86 -9.61 -7.75
N ALA A 129 1.23 -8.44 -7.67
CA ALA A 129 0.89 -7.62 -8.81
C ALA A 129 0.96 -6.14 -8.44
N LEU A 130 1.26 -5.31 -9.43
CA LEU A 130 1.26 -3.86 -9.29
C LEU A 130 -0.15 -3.33 -9.12
N VAL A 131 -0.45 -2.82 -7.93
CA VAL A 131 -1.75 -2.18 -7.65
C VAL A 131 -1.65 -0.67 -7.73
N SER A 132 -0.50 -0.07 -7.45
CA SER A 132 -0.37 1.39 -7.53
C SER A 132 1.05 1.87 -7.84
N VAL A 133 1.12 3.06 -8.44
CA VAL A 133 2.35 3.75 -8.82
C VAL A 133 2.31 5.16 -8.26
N ARG A 134 3.45 5.62 -7.75
CA ARG A 134 3.67 7.04 -7.45
C ARG A 134 4.94 7.54 -8.11
N LEU A 135 4.86 8.72 -8.68
CA LEU A 135 6.02 9.47 -9.15
C LEU A 135 6.28 10.53 -8.10
N ASP A 136 7.52 10.66 -7.64
CA ASP A 136 7.90 11.62 -6.61
C ASP A 136 9.16 12.37 -7.07
N GLY A 137 8.99 13.62 -7.53
CA GLY A 137 10.11 14.45 -8.00
C GLY A 137 11.14 14.78 -6.92
N CYS A 138 10.71 14.69 -5.66
CA CYS A 138 11.53 14.95 -4.50
C CYS A 138 11.07 14.07 -3.33
N SER A 139 11.65 12.88 -3.20
CA SER A 139 11.53 12.09 -1.99
C SER A 139 12.51 12.57 -0.93
N ALA A 140 12.08 12.54 0.33
CA ALA A 140 12.98 12.83 1.45
C ALA A 140 14.09 11.78 1.64
N ARG A 141 14.17 10.77 0.75
CA ARG A 141 15.13 9.67 0.79
C ARG A 141 16.50 10.18 0.33
N GLY A 142 17.22 10.86 1.21
CA GLY A 142 18.53 11.42 0.91
C GLY A 142 19.25 11.91 2.17
N ASN A 143 20.56 12.12 2.04
CA ASN A 143 21.31 12.82 3.07
C ASN A 143 20.78 14.28 3.12
N PRO A 144 20.47 14.84 4.31
CA PRO A 144 20.03 16.23 4.45
C PRO A 144 21.00 17.26 3.82
N PHE A 145 22.24 16.87 3.54
CA PHE A 145 23.27 17.69 2.90
C PHE A 145 23.40 17.52 1.37
N THR A 146 22.83 16.47 0.76
CA THR A 146 22.99 16.19 -0.69
C THR A 146 21.74 16.46 -1.53
N GLY A 147 20.64 16.89 -0.90
CA GLY A 147 19.40 17.23 -1.60
C GLY A 147 18.43 16.07 -1.75
N CYS A 148 17.40 16.29 -2.56
CA CYS A 148 16.27 15.41 -2.72
C CYS A 148 16.53 14.33 -3.78
N THR A 149 15.96 13.13 -3.59
CA THR A 149 16.07 12.05 -4.57
C THR A 149 14.76 11.90 -5.32
N SER A 150 14.77 12.07 -6.64
CA SER A 150 13.61 11.73 -7.47
C SER A 150 13.43 10.22 -7.50
N GLU A 151 12.20 9.74 -7.27
CA GLU A 151 11.89 8.32 -7.23
C GLU A 151 10.58 7.97 -7.94
N VAL A 152 10.45 6.71 -8.33
CA VAL A 152 9.17 6.09 -8.62
C VAL A 152 8.92 5.00 -7.59
N ARG A 153 7.72 4.96 -7.00
CA ARG A 153 7.31 3.95 -6.04
C ARG A 153 6.25 3.07 -6.65
N LEU A 154 6.52 1.76 -6.69
CA LEU A 154 5.54 0.73 -7.01
C LEU A 154 5.01 0.12 -5.72
N VAL A 155 3.70 -0.09 -5.63
CA VAL A 155 3.06 -0.87 -4.57
C VAL A 155 2.60 -2.19 -5.16
N LEU A 156 3.16 -3.27 -4.63
CA LEU A 156 2.82 -4.64 -4.97
C LEU A 156 2.00 -5.24 -3.83
N GLN A 157 0.84 -5.79 -4.14
CA GLN A 157 0.04 -6.60 -3.22
C GLN A 157 -0.15 -7.99 -3.82
N ALA A 158 -0.27 -9.01 -2.97
CA ALA A 158 -0.69 -10.32 -3.46
C ALA A 158 -2.17 -10.25 -3.83
N LEU A 159 -2.50 -10.76 -5.02
CA LEU A 159 -3.87 -10.77 -5.53
C LEU A 159 -4.44 -12.19 -5.56
N TYR A 160 -5.74 -12.30 -5.30
CA TYR A 160 -6.45 -13.55 -5.32
C TYR A 160 -7.85 -13.41 -5.92
N ASP A 161 -8.38 -14.52 -6.42
CA ASP A 161 -9.77 -14.57 -6.88
C ASP A 161 -10.72 -14.80 -5.70
N LYS A 162 -11.50 -13.77 -5.40
CA LYS A 162 -12.50 -13.81 -4.34
C LYS A 162 -13.82 -14.32 -4.90
N THR A 163 -14.06 -15.60 -4.65
CA THR A 163 -15.25 -16.34 -5.09
C THR A 163 -16.35 -16.45 -4.03
N SER A 164 -16.07 -16.02 -2.80
CA SER A 164 -17.02 -16.02 -1.68
C SER A 164 -17.02 -14.69 -0.91
N PRO A 165 -18.18 -14.18 -0.47
CA PRO A 165 -18.29 -12.94 0.30
C PRO A 165 -17.87 -13.07 1.78
N GLN A 166 -17.51 -14.27 2.24
CA GLN A 166 -17.36 -14.56 3.68
C GLN A 166 -16.01 -14.14 4.28
N VAL A 167 -15.00 -13.84 3.46
CA VAL A 167 -13.61 -13.71 3.91
C VAL A 167 -13.34 -12.35 4.61
N ASP A 168 -14.02 -11.28 4.20
CA ASP A 168 -13.64 -9.90 4.55
C ASP A 168 -14.84 -8.97 4.85
N ASP A 169 -16.03 -9.55 5.05
CA ASP A 169 -17.33 -8.87 5.11
C ASP A 169 -17.66 -7.99 3.89
N ASP A 170 -16.97 -8.13 2.76
CA ASP A 170 -17.32 -7.45 1.52
C ASP A 170 -18.10 -8.41 0.60
N PRO A 171 -19.37 -8.11 0.25
CA PRO A 171 -20.13 -8.97 -0.66
C PRO A 171 -19.59 -8.94 -2.10
N SER A 172 -18.68 -8.03 -2.44
CA SER A 172 -18.13 -7.93 -3.78
C SER A 172 -17.21 -9.12 -4.10
N LEU A 173 -17.39 -9.69 -5.30
CA LEU A 173 -16.61 -10.80 -5.85
C LEU A 173 -15.63 -10.29 -6.92
N GLY A 174 -14.66 -11.13 -7.29
CA GLY A 174 -13.64 -10.85 -8.31
C GLY A 174 -12.25 -10.76 -7.70
N ILE A 175 -11.32 -10.07 -8.35
CA ILE A 175 -9.94 -9.97 -7.83
C ILE A 175 -9.88 -9.11 -6.56
N ALA A 176 -9.26 -9.63 -5.51
CA ALA A 176 -9.02 -8.94 -4.24
C ALA A 176 -7.51 -8.89 -3.94
N ALA A 177 -7.11 -7.96 -3.07
CA ALA A 177 -5.74 -7.85 -2.56
C ALA A 177 -5.63 -8.33 -1.10
N THR A 178 -4.48 -8.88 -0.70
CA THR A 178 -4.20 -9.18 0.71
C THR A 178 -4.02 -7.90 1.55
N ASP A 179 -4.16 -7.97 2.87
CA ASP A 179 -3.92 -6.88 3.83
C ASP A 179 -2.42 -6.66 4.09
N GLY A 180 -1.61 -6.73 3.05
CA GLY A 180 -0.16 -6.62 3.11
C GLY A 180 0.37 -6.10 1.79
N ALA A 181 1.48 -5.37 1.83
CA ALA A 181 2.07 -4.79 0.63
C ALA A 181 3.59 -4.66 0.71
N VAL A 182 4.22 -4.72 -0.47
CA VAL A 182 5.62 -4.34 -0.69
C VAL A 182 5.64 -3.05 -1.50
N HIS A 183 6.35 -2.04 -0.99
CA HIS A 183 6.67 -0.84 -1.75
C HIS A 183 8.09 -0.94 -2.27
N VAL A 184 8.26 -0.86 -3.59
CA VAL A 184 9.57 -0.85 -4.24
C VAL A 184 9.82 0.55 -4.77
N MET A 185 10.86 1.22 -4.26
CA MET A 185 11.20 2.59 -4.62
C MET A 185 12.46 2.61 -5.47
N TYR A 186 12.30 3.05 -6.71
CA TYR A 186 13.34 3.13 -7.73
C TYR A 186 13.95 4.53 -7.75
N ASP A 187 15.28 4.63 -7.66
CA ASP A 187 16.01 5.86 -7.96
C ASP A 187 15.88 6.15 -9.46
N VAL A 188 15.20 7.25 -9.80
CA VAL A 188 14.99 7.67 -11.19
C VAL A 188 15.54 9.08 -11.33
N PRO A 189 16.51 9.35 -12.22
CA PRO A 189 17.03 10.70 -12.42
C PRO A 189 15.92 11.69 -12.74
N GLU A 190 16.01 12.92 -12.22
CA GLU A 190 14.96 13.95 -12.37
C GLU A 190 14.54 14.13 -13.84
N ALA A 191 15.51 14.23 -14.76
CA ALA A 191 15.26 14.42 -16.18
C ALA A 191 14.48 13.24 -16.82
N GLU A 192 14.74 12.02 -16.35
CA GLU A 192 14.00 10.84 -16.81
C GLU A 192 12.60 10.80 -16.21
N LEU A 193 12.44 11.19 -14.94
CA LEU A 193 11.12 11.29 -14.33
C LEU A 193 10.23 12.34 -15.02
N VAL A 194 10.81 13.47 -15.43
CA VAL A 194 10.12 14.47 -16.27
C VAL A 194 9.76 13.88 -17.64
N THR A 195 10.63 13.05 -18.22
CA THR A 195 10.37 12.34 -19.47
C THR A 195 9.20 11.36 -19.33
N MET A 196 9.17 10.57 -18.25
CA MET A 196 8.04 9.68 -17.91
C MET A 196 6.74 10.46 -17.82
N MET A 197 6.73 11.61 -17.15
CA MET A 197 5.53 12.44 -17.04
C MET A 197 5.07 12.96 -18.42
N LYS A 198 5.99 13.38 -19.30
CA LYS A 198 5.65 13.78 -20.67
C LYS A 198 5.07 12.62 -21.50
N GLN A 199 5.60 11.41 -21.33
CA GLN A 199 5.06 10.20 -21.96
C GLN A 199 3.66 9.88 -21.42
N LEU A 200 3.43 9.96 -20.10
CA LEU A 200 2.13 9.75 -19.47
C LEU A 200 1.09 10.77 -19.94
N LEU A 201 1.46 12.05 -20.05
CA LEU A 201 0.59 13.10 -20.59
C LEU A 201 0.23 12.85 -22.06
N THR A 202 1.18 12.36 -22.85
CA THR A 202 0.95 11.97 -24.25
C THR A 202 0.01 10.75 -24.32
N LEU A 203 0.20 9.76 -23.46
CA LEU A 203 -0.65 8.58 -23.35
C LEU A 203 -2.07 8.95 -22.92
N LYS A 204 -2.20 9.84 -21.93
CA LYS A 204 -3.48 10.43 -21.48
C LYS A 204 -4.18 11.14 -22.63
N ARG A 205 -3.48 12.00 -23.37
CA ARG A 205 -4.04 12.67 -24.57
C ARG A 205 -4.62 11.68 -25.58
N ALA A 206 -3.91 10.59 -25.83
CA ALA A 206 -4.32 9.57 -26.80
C ALA A 206 -5.54 8.74 -26.34
N ASN A 207 -5.82 8.71 -25.03
CA ASN A 207 -6.84 7.85 -24.43
C ASN A 207 -8.03 8.61 -23.81
N GLY A 208 -7.99 9.94 -23.85
CA GLY A 208 -8.98 10.85 -23.26
C GLY A 208 -8.49 11.50 -21.97
N ASP A 209 -8.87 12.77 -21.76
CA ASP A 209 -8.57 13.49 -20.51
C ASP A 209 -9.78 13.42 -19.57
N LEU A 210 -9.78 12.40 -18.70
CA LEU A 210 -10.79 12.27 -17.65
C LEU A 210 -10.26 12.92 -16.37
N ALA A 211 -10.42 14.23 -16.26
CA ALA A 211 -10.01 14.97 -15.08
C ALA A 211 -10.77 14.47 -13.83
N SER A 212 -10.10 13.73 -12.95
CA SER A 212 -10.62 13.47 -11.60
C SER A 212 -10.08 14.54 -10.65
N GLN A 213 -10.99 15.21 -9.94
CA GLN A 213 -10.61 16.12 -8.87
C GLN A 213 -10.34 15.38 -7.54
N THR A 214 -10.73 14.11 -7.45
CA THR A 214 -10.56 13.29 -6.25
C THR A 214 -9.56 12.17 -6.56
N LEU A 215 -8.63 11.91 -5.64
CA LEU A 215 -7.70 10.79 -5.80
C LEU A 215 -8.46 9.47 -5.62
N THR A 216 -8.57 8.70 -6.70
CA THR A 216 -9.37 7.46 -6.82
C THR A 216 -8.63 6.49 -7.77
N PRO A 217 -9.11 5.25 -7.99
CA PRO A 217 -8.61 4.43 -9.09
C PRO A 217 -8.58 5.21 -10.41
N HIS A 218 -7.47 5.11 -11.16
CA HIS A 218 -7.20 5.98 -12.28
C HIS A 218 -8.35 5.94 -13.30
N PRO A 219 -8.95 7.09 -13.66
CA PRO A 219 -10.25 7.10 -14.35
C PRO A 219 -10.18 6.45 -15.74
N ILE A 220 -9.07 6.61 -16.47
CA ILE A 220 -8.87 5.96 -17.77
C ILE A 220 -8.69 4.44 -17.61
N LEU A 221 -7.96 3.98 -16.58
CA LEU A 221 -7.80 2.54 -16.32
C LEU A 221 -9.15 1.93 -15.95
N LYS A 222 -9.94 2.62 -15.14
CA LYS A 222 -11.29 2.19 -14.74
C LYS A 222 -12.24 2.09 -15.95
N GLN A 223 -12.13 3.01 -16.91
CA GLN A 223 -12.96 2.99 -18.10
C GLN A 223 -12.55 1.91 -19.11
N GLN A 224 -11.24 1.77 -19.37
CA GLN A 224 -10.74 0.90 -20.43
C GLN A 224 -10.43 -0.53 -19.96
N GLY A 225 -10.34 -0.74 -18.65
CA GLY A 225 -9.86 -1.99 -18.05
C GLY A 225 -8.36 -2.18 -18.20
N LEU A 226 -7.84 -3.24 -17.58
CA LEU A 226 -6.40 -3.54 -17.57
C LEU A 226 -5.88 -4.06 -18.92
N GLY A 227 -6.76 -4.58 -19.77
CA GLY A 227 -6.42 -4.94 -21.16
C GLY A 227 -6.49 -3.77 -22.14
N GLY A 228 -6.81 -2.56 -21.67
CA GLY A 228 -7.01 -1.39 -22.52
C GLY A 228 -5.71 -0.74 -23.00
N PRO A 229 -5.79 0.12 -24.04
CA PRO A 229 -4.62 0.80 -24.61
C PRO A 229 -3.87 1.69 -23.61
N PHE A 230 -4.57 2.34 -22.67
CA PHE A 230 -3.90 3.12 -21.62
C PHE A 230 -3.09 2.23 -20.67
N ALA A 231 -3.62 1.08 -20.25
CA ALA A 231 -2.92 0.15 -19.37
C ALA A 231 -1.65 -0.41 -20.04
N ALA A 232 -1.75 -0.81 -21.32
CA ALA A 232 -0.61 -1.29 -22.10
C ALA A 232 0.48 -0.22 -22.28
N GLY A 233 0.08 1.02 -22.57
CA GLY A 233 0.99 2.15 -22.68
C GLY A 233 1.67 2.49 -21.35
N LEU A 234 0.92 2.49 -20.25
CA LEU A 234 1.44 2.72 -18.91
C LEU A 234 2.46 1.65 -18.53
N ARG A 235 2.14 0.36 -18.75
CA ARG A 235 3.09 -0.75 -18.56
C ARG A 235 4.38 -0.51 -19.35
N SER A 236 4.28 -0.12 -20.62
CA SER A 236 5.44 0.16 -21.46
C SER A 236 6.34 1.27 -20.91
N ILE A 237 5.73 2.39 -20.46
CA ILE A 237 6.46 3.50 -19.82
C ILE A 237 7.16 3.01 -18.55
N LEU A 238 6.49 2.23 -17.70
CA LEU A 238 7.10 1.70 -16.47
C LEU A 238 8.30 0.80 -16.78
N LEU A 239 8.16 -0.12 -17.74
CA LEU A 239 9.24 -1.04 -18.10
C LEU A 239 10.41 -0.34 -18.82
N GLU A 240 10.19 0.79 -19.47
CA GLU A 240 11.26 1.59 -20.06
C GLU A 240 12.19 2.21 -19.01
N HIS A 241 11.65 2.62 -17.86
CA HIS A 241 12.38 3.43 -16.87
C HIS A 241 12.71 2.70 -15.57
N LEU A 242 12.09 1.56 -15.31
CA LEU A 242 12.20 0.83 -14.04
C LEU A 242 12.84 -0.55 -14.21
N GLY A 243 13.31 -1.10 -13.09
CA GLY A 243 13.94 -2.41 -13.02
C GLY A 243 14.89 -2.53 -11.83
N GLU A 244 15.33 -3.75 -11.54
CA GLU A 244 16.13 -4.13 -10.38
C GLU A 244 17.34 -3.21 -10.14
N ALA A 245 18.05 -2.83 -11.19
CA ALA A 245 19.27 -2.02 -11.10
C ALA A 245 19.00 -0.63 -10.51
N ARG A 246 17.75 -0.18 -10.47
CA ARG A 246 17.33 1.11 -9.91
C ARG A 246 16.69 1.01 -8.53
N ILE A 247 16.48 -0.19 -7.98
CA ILE A 247 15.85 -0.33 -6.65
C ILE A 247 16.76 0.29 -5.59
N GLY A 248 16.37 1.42 -5.02
CA GLY A 248 17.08 2.09 -3.93
C GLY A 248 16.58 1.69 -2.55
N ARG A 249 15.29 1.33 -2.44
CA ARG A 249 14.65 0.89 -1.18
C ARG A 249 13.49 -0.03 -1.45
N ILE A 250 13.28 -0.93 -0.50
CA ILE A 250 12.05 -1.68 -0.33
C ILE A 250 11.52 -1.43 1.08
N THR A 251 10.24 -1.11 1.19
CA THR A 251 9.52 -1.19 2.47
C THR A 251 8.42 -2.21 2.36
N MET A 252 8.02 -2.81 3.47
CA MET A 252 6.86 -3.68 3.50
C MET A 252 6.05 -3.45 4.76
N PHE A 253 4.78 -3.80 4.69
CA PHE A 253 4.04 -4.17 5.88
C PHE A 253 3.41 -5.55 5.66
N ASP A 254 3.74 -6.48 6.55
CA ASP A 254 3.34 -7.90 6.56
C ASP A 254 2.26 -8.09 7.61
N HIS A 255 1.08 -8.56 7.20
CA HIS A 255 -0.04 -8.82 8.10
C HIS A 255 0.00 -10.26 8.61
N ASN A 256 -0.31 -10.43 9.89
CA ASN A 256 -0.22 -11.70 10.60
C ASN A 256 1.18 -12.31 10.50
N PHE A 257 2.23 -11.50 10.69
CA PHE A 257 3.62 -11.99 10.69
C PHE A 257 3.82 -13.19 11.65
N ASP A 258 2.99 -13.25 12.70
CA ASP A 258 2.68 -14.42 13.52
C ASP A 258 1.23 -14.86 13.23
N PRO A 259 0.98 -16.12 12.81
CA PRO A 259 -0.35 -16.64 12.46
C PRO A 259 -1.35 -16.62 13.63
N ASP A 260 -0.87 -16.48 14.87
CA ASP A 260 -1.70 -16.40 16.07
C ASP A 260 -1.98 -14.93 16.50
N SER A 261 -1.48 -13.94 15.75
CA SER A 261 -1.64 -12.51 16.06
C SER A 261 -2.18 -11.70 14.88
N ASP A 262 -3.17 -10.86 15.15
CA ASP A 262 -3.67 -9.84 14.20
C ASP A 262 -2.81 -8.58 14.32
N GLY A 263 -1.70 -8.56 13.57
CA GLY A 263 -0.71 -7.50 13.63
C GLY A 263 0.04 -7.29 12.32
N TRP A 264 0.56 -6.08 12.15
CA TRP A 264 1.26 -5.63 10.95
C TRP A 264 2.71 -5.28 11.31
N SER A 265 3.67 -5.98 10.71
CA SER A 265 5.10 -5.69 10.88
C SER A 265 5.59 -4.80 9.74
N PHE A 266 6.14 -3.64 10.07
CA PHE A 266 6.71 -2.68 9.12
C PHE A 266 8.22 -2.79 9.09
N SER A 267 8.78 -3.00 7.88
CA SER A 267 10.22 -3.12 7.67
C SER A 267 10.71 -2.18 6.56
N VAL A 268 11.98 -1.77 6.69
CA VAL A 268 12.67 -0.91 5.71
C VAL A 268 14.00 -1.55 5.33
N PHE A 269 14.26 -1.64 4.03
CA PHE A 269 15.51 -2.16 3.46
C PHE A 269 16.04 -1.19 2.41
N ASP A 270 17.27 -0.71 2.54
CA ASP A 270 17.92 0.07 1.48
C ASP A 270 18.86 -0.81 0.67
N ARG A 271 19.06 -0.46 -0.60
CA ARG A 271 20.14 -1.02 -1.40
C ARG A 271 21.43 -0.24 -1.13
N LEU A 272 22.37 -0.86 -0.43
CA LEU A 272 23.70 -0.31 -0.15
C LEU A 272 24.75 -1.21 -0.80
N SER A 273 25.58 -0.63 -1.67
CA SER A 273 26.62 -1.37 -2.41
C SER A 273 26.09 -2.64 -3.11
N GLY A 274 24.89 -2.55 -3.69
CA GLY A 274 24.22 -3.65 -4.40
C GLY A 274 23.45 -4.63 -3.51
N ASN A 275 23.58 -4.56 -2.18
CA ASN A 275 22.91 -5.47 -1.25
C ASN A 275 21.74 -4.78 -0.53
N LEU A 276 20.65 -5.51 -0.31
CA LEU A 276 19.56 -5.04 0.54
C LEU A 276 19.95 -5.18 2.00
N THR A 277 19.96 -4.06 2.71
CA THR A 277 20.33 -3.97 4.12
C THR A 277 19.15 -3.42 4.90
N ARG A 278 18.70 -4.17 5.92
CA ARG A 278 17.63 -3.73 6.80
C ARG A 278 18.05 -2.50 7.60
N ARG A 279 17.17 -1.50 7.71
CA ARG A 279 17.37 -0.27 8.47
C ARG A 279 16.37 -0.20 9.63
N SER A 280 16.74 0.49 10.70
CA SER A 280 15.78 0.91 11.73
C SER A 280 14.73 1.88 11.15
N VAL A 281 13.49 1.70 11.57
CA VAL A 281 12.43 2.71 11.40
C VAL A 281 12.80 3.97 12.19
N PRO A 282 12.63 5.19 11.62
CA PRO A 282 12.95 6.43 12.32
C PRO A 282 12.21 6.57 13.66
N LEU A 283 12.84 7.27 14.61
CA LEU A 283 12.28 7.59 15.93
C LEU A 283 11.97 6.39 16.84
N LEU A 284 12.44 5.19 16.51
CA LEU A 284 12.40 4.06 17.44
C LEU A 284 13.64 4.06 18.36
N PRO A 285 13.49 3.68 19.65
CA PRO A 285 14.53 3.82 20.68
C PRO A 285 15.74 2.86 20.56
N SER A 286 15.84 2.07 19.48
CA SER A 286 16.81 0.97 19.33
C SER A 286 17.98 1.32 18.41
N GLN A 287 19.21 0.96 18.81
CA GLN A 287 20.41 1.04 17.96
C GLN A 287 20.51 -0.11 16.93
N THR A 288 19.67 -1.13 17.03
CA THR A 288 19.57 -2.23 16.06
C THR A 288 18.41 -2.00 15.09
N PRO A 289 18.52 -2.41 13.81
CA PRO A 289 17.39 -2.44 12.89
C PRO A 289 16.21 -3.20 13.51
N VAL A 290 15.16 -2.46 13.84
CA VAL A 290 13.92 -2.99 14.40
C VAL A 290 12.78 -2.66 13.45
N ASP A 291 11.94 -3.66 13.23
CA ASP A 291 10.62 -3.44 12.67
C ASP A 291 9.77 -2.69 13.69
N GLN A 292 8.77 -1.98 13.18
CA GLN A 292 7.67 -1.52 14.00
C GLN A 292 6.49 -2.46 13.82
N VAL A 293 5.93 -2.96 14.92
CA VAL A 293 4.74 -3.79 14.86
C VAL A 293 3.55 -2.98 15.33
N ILE A 294 2.48 -2.97 14.54
CA ILE A 294 1.17 -2.45 14.93
C ILE A 294 0.29 -3.66 15.22
N PHE A 295 -0.47 -3.62 16.30
CA PHE A 295 -1.48 -4.62 16.65
C PHE A 295 -2.81 -3.91 16.86
N GLY A 296 -3.93 -4.61 16.72
CA GLY A 296 -5.21 -3.97 16.92
C GLY A 296 -6.40 -4.87 16.69
N SER A 297 -7.57 -4.23 16.62
CA SER A 297 -8.75 -4.89 16.11
C SER A 297 -8.60 -5.13 14.62
N THR A 298 -9.07 -6.28 14.14
CA THR A 298 -9.18 -6.55 12.71
C THR A 298 -9.81 -5.39 11.94
N ALA A 299 -9.46 -5.31 10.66
CA ALA A 299 -10.10 -4.53 9.61
C ALA A 299 -11.65 -4.45 9.69
N LEU A 300 -12.32 -5.46 10.29
CA LEU A 300 -13.73 -5.88 10.14
C LEU A 300 -14.78 -4.78 10.31
N ARG A 301 -15.97 -5.00 9.73
CA ARG A 301 -17.04 -4.01 9.73
C ARG A 301 -17.42 -3.63 11.17
N GLY A 302 -17.25 -2.36 11.48
CA GLY A 302 -17.69 -1.79 12.75
C GLY A 302 -17.60 -0.27 12.72
N PRO A 303 -18.25 0.43 13.66
CA PRO A 303 -18.00 1.85 13.87
C PRO A 303 -16.51 2.09 14.12
N LEU A 304 -15.94 3.14 13.53
CA LEU A 304 -14.53 3.52 13.74
C LEU A 304 -14.16 3.59 15.24
N ALA A 305 -15.10 4.03 16.08
CA ALA A 305 -14.95 4.09 17.53
C ALA A 305 -14.76 2.73 18.22
N GLN A 306 -15.11 1.62 17.58
CA GLN A 306 -14.91 0.26 18.08
C GLN A 306 -13.62 -0.39 17.57
N THR A 307 -12.99 0.19 16.55
CA THR A 307 -11.67 -0.27 16.08
C THR A 307 -10.60 0.35 16.95
N SER A 308 -9.47 -0.33 17.20
CA SER A 308 -8.34 0.20 17.97
C SER A 308 -7.00 -0.34 17.46
N ALA A 309 -5.93 0.39 17.72
CA ALA A 309 -4.58 -0.06 17.43
C ALA A 309 -3.59 0.38 18.53
N GLY A 310 -2.54 -0.41 18.69
CA GLY A 310 -1.34 -0.08 19.45
C GLY A 310 -0.10 -0.36 18.62
N ALA A 311 1.01 0.27 18.99
CA ALA A 311 2.31 -0.01 18.38
C ALA A 311 3.24 -0.60 19.44
N PHE A 312 3.95 -1.66 19.06
CA PHE A 312 5.07 -2.18 19.84
C PHE A 312 6.29 -1.29 19.60
N LEU A 313 7.03 -1.00 20.67
CA LEU A 313 8.05 0.05 20.78
C LEU A 313 7.43 1.45 20.65
N THR A 314 7.45 2.19 21.76
CA THR A 314 6.97 3.58 21.76
C THR A 314 7.91 4.45 20.94
N SER A 315 7.37 5.05 19.89
CA SER A 315 8.05 6.09 19.11
C SER A 315 8.47 7.24 20.01
N THR A 316 9.66 7.79 19.79
CA THR A 316 10.12 9.03 20.44
C THR A 316 9.59 10.28 19.73
N SER A 317 8.71 10.13 18.75
CA SER A 317 8.06 11.25 18.07
C SER A 317 7.32 12.16 19.05
N PRO A 318 7.41 13.49 18.91
CA PRO A 318 6.52 14.39 19.64
C PRO A 318 5.07 14.32 19.14
N ASP A 319 4.86 13.82 17.92
CA ASP A 319 3.54 13.69 17.29
C ASP A 319 2.97 12.30 17.54
N GLN A 320 2.41 12.11 18.73
CA GLN A 320 1.81 10.85 19.18
C GLN A 320 0.30 10.83 18.93
N VAL A 321 -0.20 9.77 18.28
CA VAL A 321 -1.63 9.58 18.01
C VAL A 321 -2.33 8.62 18.98
N THR A 322 -1.57 8.02 19.90
CA THR A 322 -1.99 6.90 20.78
C THR A 322 -3.26 7.19 21.57
N ALA A 323 -3.45 8.43 22.05
CA ALA A 323 -4.63 8.79 22.84
C ALA A 323 -5.95 8.66 22.06
N LEU A 324 -5.92 8.66 20.72
CA LEU A 324 -7.08 8.43 19.86
C LEU A 324 -7.18 6.98 19.40
N VAL A 325 -6.06 6.28 19.19
CA VAL A 325 -6.10 4.96 18.52
C VAL A 325 -6.11 3.77 19.47
N ALA A 326 -5.57 3.91 20.68
CA ALA A 326 -5.48 2.82 21.66
C ALA A 326 -6.85 2.26 22.06
N GLU A 327 -6.91 1.02 22.54
CA GLU A 327 -8.13 0.42 23.08
C GLU A 327 -8.61 1.15 24.35
N GLY A 328 -7.68 1.50 25.25
CA GLY A 328 -7.93 2.24 26.49
C GLY A 328 -7.98 3.76 26.33
N ARG A 329 -8.70 4.27 25.33
CA ARG A 329 -8.86 5.73 25.10
C ARG A 329 -9.31 6.45 26.37
N PRO A 330 -8.87 7.70 26.59
CA PRO A 330 -9.43 8.56 27.63
C PRO A 330 -10.95 8.71 27.44
N ALA A 331 -11.73 8.38 28.47
CA ALA A 331 -13.17 8.58 28.45
C ALA A 331 -13.48 10.10 28.37
N PRO A 332 -14.48 10.52 27.57
CA PRO A 332 -14.96 11.90 27.59
C PRO A 332 -15.29 12.35 29.01
N GLY A 333 -14.74 13.49 29.44
CA GLY A 333 -14.93 14.05 30.78
C GLY A 333 -13.95 13.57 31.85
N ALA A 334 -13.11 12.58 31.58
CA ALA A 334 -12.03 12.22 32.52
C ALA A 334 -11.01 13.38 32.63
N PRO A 335 -10.38 13.59 33.80
CA PRO A 335 -9.38 14.64 33.98
C PRO A 335 -8.26 14.55 32.93
N GLY A 336 -8.05 15.64 32.18
CA GLY A 336 -7.02 15.72 31.13
C GLY A 336 -7.38 15.06 29.79
N ALA A 337 -8.50 14.33 29.68
CA ALA A 337 -8.89 13.62 28.47
C ALA A 337 -9.02 14.55 27.25
N ALA A 338 -9.71 15.68 27.40
CA ALA A 338 -9.90 16.63 26.30
C ALA A 338 -8.57 17.14 25.73
N ALA A 339 -7.60 17.46 26.59
CA ALA A 339 -6.28 17.92 26.17
C ALA A 339 -5.48 16.82 25.47
N ALA A 340 -5.51 15.59 26.00
CA ALA A 340 -4.84 14.44 25.39
C ALA A 340 -5.42 14.09 24.02
N LEU A 341 -6.75 14.06 23.89
CA LEU A 341 -7.44 13.78 22.63
C LEU A 341 -7.17 14.88 21.59
N GLN A 342 -7.24 16.15 21.97
CA GLN A 342 -6.91 17.27 21.08
C GLN A 342 -5.45 17.22 20.62
N SER A 343 -4.51 16.95 21.54
CA SER A 343 -3.08 16.85 21.20
C SER A 343 -2.81 15.73 20.19
N ALA A 344 -3.42 14.56 20.37
CA ALA A 344 -3.32 13.45 19.43
C ALA A 344 -3.98 13.75 18.07
N PHE A 345 -5.09 14.48 18.07
CA PHE A 345 -5.74 14.92 16.84
C PHE A 345 -4.86 15.89 16.06
N ASP A 346 -4.26 16.88 16.74
CA ASP A 346 -3.34 17.82 16.13
C ASP A 346 -2.06 17.13 15.63
N ALA A 347 -1.56 16.12 16.35
CA ALA A 347 -0.45 15.28 15.90
C ALA A 347 -0.80 14.52 14.62
N ALA A 348 -1.98 13.89 14.54
CA ALA A 348 -2.45 13.22 13.34
C ALA A 348 -2.50 14.17 12.13
N ARG A 349 -2.99 15.40 12.32
CA ARG A 349 -3.02 16.42 11.25
C ARG A 349 -1.62 16.86 10.81
N ARG A 350 -0.67 16.99 11.74
CA ARG A 350 0.73 17.28 11.40
C ARG A 350 1.37 16.14 10.62
N LEU A 351 1.12 14.89 11.01
CA LEU A 351 1.61 13.69 10.33
C LEU A 351 1.06 13.54 8.90
N GLN A 352 -0.14 14.06 8.63
CA GLN A 352 -0.73 14.13 7.29
C GLN A 352 -0.19 15.29 6.43
N ASP A 353 0.53 16.26 7.01
CA ASP A 353 1.06 17.43 6.30
C ASP A 353 2.43 17.10 5.66
N PRO A 354 2.53 17.03 4.31
CA PRO A 354 3.77 16.65 3.63
C PRO A 354 4.89 17.68 3.79
N ARG A 355 4.62 18.87 4.32
CA ARG A 355 5.63 19.89 4.63
C ARG A 355 6.30 19.68 5.98
N ARG A 356 5.73 18.84 6.84
CA ARG A 356 6.20 18.61 8.21
C ARG A 356 6.91 17.28 8.37
N HIS A 357 6.35 16.24 7.77
CA HIS A 357 6.86 14.88 7.91
C HIS A 357 7.07 14.19 6.59
N SER A 358 8.04 13.28 6.56
CA SER A 358 8.33 12.34 5.49
C SER A 358 8.48 10.93 6.08
N ALA A 359 8.60 9.90 5.23
CA ALA A 359 8.92 8.55 5.70
C ALA A 359 10.29 8.45 6.39
N GLU A 360 11.17 9.45 6.24
CA GLU A 360 12.45 9.50 6.97
C GLU A 360 12.34 10.19 8.35
N SER A 361 11.29 10.98 8.59
CA SER A 361 11.20 11.85 9.78
C SER A 361 10.16 11.41 10.79
N THR A 362 9.43 10.32 10.52
CA THR A 362 8.41 9.78 11.41
C THR A 362 8.45 8.25 11.41
N ASP A 363 7.89 7.64 12.45
CA ASP A 363 7.75 6.20 12.54
C ASP A 363 6.55 5.70 11.70
N CYS A 364 6.59 4.43 11.30
CA CYS A 364 5.54 3.81 10.49
C CYS A 364 4.18 3.84 11.22
N GLY A 365 4.17 3.54 12.52
CA GLY A 365 2.97 3.53 13.36
C GLY A 365 2.26 4.87 13.37
N GLY A 366 2.96 5.94 13.74
CA GLY A 366 2.41 7.29 13.71
C GLY A 366 1.87 7.67 12.33
N CYS A 367 2.65 7.43 11.27
CA CYS A 367 2.25 7.76 9.90
C CYS A 367 0.99 7.00 9.45
N HIS A 368 0.95 5.68 9.64
CA HIS A 368 -0.13 4.83 9.14
C HIS A 368 -1.40 4.91 10.02
N LEU A 369 -1.28 5.24 11.30
CA LEU A 369 -2.43 5.41 12.20
C LEU A 369 -3.02 6.83 12.18
N ALA A 370 -2.34 7.81 11.59
CA ALA A 370 -2.77 9.21 11.57
C ALA A 370 -4.14 9.41 10.90
N GLU A 371 -4.44 8.67 9.83
CA GLU A 371 -5.74 8.70 9.15
C GLU A 371 -6.88 8.33 10.09
N GLY A 372 -6.81 7.15 10.70
CA GLY A 372 -7.80 6.65 11.64
C GLY A 372 -7.95 7.56 12.86
N ALA A 373 -6.82 8.05 13.41
CA ALA A 373 -6.82 9.02 14.51
C ALA A 373 -7.56 10.31 14.15
N ALA A 374 -7.26 10.90 12.98
CA ALA A 374 -7.90 12.12 12.52
C ALA A 374 -9.40 11.91 12.24
N LEU A 375 -9.79 10.81 11.59
CA LEU A 375 -11.20 10.52 11.35
C LEU A 375 -11.96 10.31 12.67
N LEU A 376 -11.38 9.58 13.62
CA LEU A 376 -12.01 9.32 14.92
C LEU A 376 -12.14 10.61 15.74
N GLY A 377 -11.08 11.41 15.82
CA GLY A 377 -11.09 12.68 16.54
C GLY A 377 -12.18 13.63 16.01
N ALA A 378 -12.33 13.71 14.68
CA ALA A 378 -13.36 14.53 14.06
C ALA A 378 -14.78 13.95 14.28
N GLN A 379 -14.99 12.66 13.99
CA GLN A 379 -16.33 12.07 13.95
C GLN A 379 -16.88 11.71 15.33
N ALA A 380 -16.06 11.14 16.21
CA ALA A 380 -16.51 10.66 17.53
C ALA A 380 -16.39 11.75 18.61
N TYR A 381 -15.44 12.69 18.47
CA TYR A 381 -15.14 13.69 19.50
C TYR A 381 -15.37 15.14 19.05
N GLY A 382 -15.70 15.39 17.77
CA GLY A 382 -15.96 16.73 17.26
C GLY A 382 -14.73 17.65 17.27
N LEU A 383 -13.52 17.09 17.26
CA LEU A 383 -12.27 17.85 17.34
C LEU A 383 -11.99 18.59 16.02
N GLN A 384 -11.36 19.77 16.15
CA GLN A 384 -10.95 20.62 15.04
C GLN A 384 -9.49 21.02 15.21
N SER A 385 -8.81 21.32 14.10
CA SER A 385 -7.39 21.66 14.13
C SER A 385 -7.05 22.69 13.06
N ALA A 386 -6.35 23.74 13.47
CA ALA A 386 -5.73 24.70 12.58
C ALA A 386 -4.52 24.11 11.82
N ALA A 387 -4.02 22.92 12.22
CA ALA A 387 -2.92 22.24 11.56
C ALA A 387 -3.35 21.43 10.32
N THR A 388 -4.62 21.49 9.93
CA THR A 388 -5.12 20.80 8.73
C THR A 388 -4.42 21.33 7.49
N TYR A 389 -3.78 20.43 6.74
CA TYR A 389 -3.14 20.78 5.48
C TYR A 389 -4.19 21.19 4.43
N THR A 390 -3.89 22.26 3.69
CA THR A 390 -4.70 22.75 2.58
C THR A 390 -3.81 23.03 1.39
N HIS A 391 -4.34 22.85 0.18
CA HIS A 391 -3.62 23.17 -1.05
C HIS A 391 -4.43 24.17 -1.89
N ALA A 392 -3.79 25.23 -2.36
CA ALA A 392 -4.48 26.35 -3.00
C ALA A 392 -5.09 26.00 -4.37
N LYS A 393 -4.48 25.06 -5.11
CA LYS A 393 -4.83 24.77 -6.50
C LYS A 393 -5.46 23.40 -6.71
N ARG A 394 -5.35 22.51 -5.73
CA ARG A 394 -5.66 21.08 -5.91
C ARG A 394 -6.71 20.67 -4.90
N ASN A 395 -7.67 19.88 -5.36
CA ASN A 395 -8.61 19.20 -4.48
C ASN A 395 -7.87 18.04 -3.78
N LEU A 396 -8.03 17.98 -2.45
CA LEU A 396 -7.38 17.01 -1.57
C LEU A 396 -8.30 15.84 -1.19
N GLY A 397 -9.49 15.77 -1.80
CA GLY A 397 -10.41 14.68 -1.63
C GLY A 397 -9.85 13.38 -2.20
N TYR A 398 -10.19 12.27 -1.57
CA TYR A 398 -9.77 10.93 -1.95
C TYR A 398 -10.91 9.94 -1.69
N GLN A 399 -10.83 8.77 -2.32
CA GLN A 399 -11.70 7.65 -2.02
C GLN A 399 -11.04 6.75 -0.98
N SER A 400 -11.77 6.45 0.08
CA SER A 400 -11.45 5.37 1.00
C SER A 400 -12.76 4.65 1.33
N ASP A 401 -12.89 3.42 0.84
CA ASP A 401 -14.13 2.65 0.96
C ASP A 401 -14.29 2.01 2.34
N ARG A 402 -13.25 2.10 3.18
CA ARG A 402 -13.22 1.50 4.52
C ARG A 402 -12.49 2.40 5.51
N VAL A 403 -13.26 2.86 6.49
CA VAL A 403 -12.78 3.69 7.59
C VAL A 403 -12.56 2.80 8.81
N SER A 404 -11.30 2.45 9.07
CA SER A 404 -10.84 1.74 10.28
C SER A 404 -9.53 2.34 10.74
N ILE A 405 -9.24 2.29 12.05
CA ILE A 405 -7.93 2.66 12.60
C ILE A 405 -6.83 1.73 12.08
N THR A 406 -7.17 0.46 11.87
CA THR A 406 -6.26 -0.58 11.35
C THR A 406 -6.32 -0.72 9.83
N ASN A 407 -6.97 0.22 9.12
CA ASN A 407 -6.73 0.34 7.68
C ASN A 407 -5.40 1.07 7.45
N LEU A 408 -4.32 0.30 7.41
CA LEU A 408 -2.95 0.83 7.35
C LEU A 408 -2.45 1.05 5.92
N HIS A 409 -3.27 0.86 4.89
CA HIS A 409 -2.84 1.04 3.50
C HIS A 409 -2.76 2.53 3.15
N ALA A 410 -1.57 3.02 2.80
CA ALA A 410 -1.39 4.39 2.33
C ALA A 410 -2.02 4.60 0.93
N PHE A 411 -1.75 3.69 -0.01
CA PHE A 411 -2.23 3.79 -1.40
C PHE A 411 -2.35 2.42 -2.08
N GLY A 412 -3.49 1.76 -1.90
CA GLY A 412 -3.73 0.41 -2.40
C GLY A 412 -5.14 -0.07 -2.08
N TYR A 413 -5.25 -1.33 -1.68
CA TYR A 413 -6.52 -1.97 -1.37
C TYR A 413 -6.47 -2.74 -0.06
N LEU A 414 -7.56 -2.66 0.71
CA LEU A 414 -7.87 -3.63 1.75
C LEU A 414 -8.91 -4.58 1.19
N HIS A 415 -8.48 -5.77 0.75
CA HIS A 415 -9.29 -6.68 -0.07
C HIS A 415 -9.74 -6.04 -1.38
N ARG A 416 -11.05 -5.84 -1.56
CA ARG A 416 -11.60 -5.14 -2.74
C ARG A 416 -11.87 -3.65 -2.52
N ARG A 417 -11.63 -3.16 -1.31
CA ARG A 417 -11.95 -1.80 -0.90
C ARG A 417 -10.77 -0.88 -1.20
N VAL A 418 -11.03 0.21 -1.93
CA VAL A 418 -10.01 1.23 -2.17
C VAL A 418 -9.57 1.79 -0.82
N SER A 419 -8.26 1.82 -0.60
CA SER A 419 -7.67 2.46 0.57
C SER A 419 -6.61 3.48 0.16
N ILE A 420 -6.97 4.74 0.34
CA ILE A 420 -6.10 5.90 0.12
C ILE A 420 -6.11 6.68 1.42
N MET A 421 -4.94 7.01 1.95
CA MET A 421 -4.82 7.91 3.10
C MET A 421 -4.82 9.37 2.65
N GLN A 422 -5.34 10.26 3.49
CA GLN A 422 -5.31 11.71 3.29
C GLN A 422 -3.87 12.21 3.05
N ARG A 423 -2.89 11.62 3.73
CA ARG A 423 -1.48 11.95 3.52
C ARG A 423 -1.05 11.72 2.08
N THR A 424 -1.45 10.61 1.46
CA THR A 424 -1.17 10.34 0.05
C THR A 424 -1.83 11.39 -0.84
N ALA A 425 -3.09 11.75 -0.61
CA ALA A 425 -3.75 12.80 -1.37
C ALA A 425 -3.02 14.16 -1.25
N ASN A 426 -2.53 14.49 -0.05
CA ASN A 426 -1.76 15.71 0.19
C ASN A 426 -0.41 15.69 -0.55
N GLU A 427 0.31 14.57 -0.50
CA GLU A 427 1.58 14.40 -1.21
C GLU A 427 1.37 14.45 -2.74
N SER A 428 0.34 13.78 -3.27
CA SER A 428 0.01 13.81 -4.71
C SER A 428 -0.27 15.23 -5.21
N ALA A 429 -0.88 16.10 -4.39
CA ALA A 429 -1.11 17.49 -4.76
C ALA A 429 0.19 18.28 -4.92
N VAL A 430 1.14 18.11 -3.98
CA VAL A 430 2.46 18.74 -4.05
C VAL A 430 3.23 18.24 -5.27
N VAL A 431 3.22 16.93 -5.51
CA VAL A 431 3.96 16.36 -6.64
C VAL A 431 3.33 16.73 -7.98
N ALA A 432 2.01 16.80 -8.09
CA ALA A 432 1.35 17.24 -9.31
C ALA A 432 1.74 18.68 -9.69
N ASP A 433 1.85 19.59 -8.72
CA ASP A 433 2.34 20.96 -8.95
C ASP A 433 3.80 20.97 -9.42
N TRP A 434 4.67 20.19 -8.77
CA TRP A 434 6.07 20.07 -9.15
C TRP A 434 6.22 19.53 -10.59
N MET A 435 5.48 18.46 -10.92
CA MET A 435 5.50 17.85 -12.25
C MET A 435 4.99 18.81 -13.31
N GLU A 436 3.88 19.51 -13.04
CA GLU A 436 3.31 20.48 -13.97
C GLU A 436 4.27 21.64 -14.27
N GLU A 437 5.04 22.08 -13.28
CA GLU A 437 6.09 23.09 -13.49
C GLU A 437 7.22 22.56 -14.38
N LYS A 438 7.66 21.31 -14.15
CA LYS A 438 8.82 20.72 -14.84
C LYS A 438 8.54 20.27 -16.27
N VAL A 439 7.28 19.99 -16.62
CA VAL A 439 6.91 19.53 -17.97
C VAL A 439 6.53 20.67 -18.93
N LYS A 440 6.33 21.89 -18.42
CA LYS A 440 6.24 23.13 -19.21
C LYS A 440 7.59 23.40 -19.88
#